data_AF-X8DLW0-F1
#
_entry.id   AF-X8DLW0-F1
#
_cell.length_a   1.000
_cell.length_b   1.000
_cell.length_c   1.000
_cell.angle_alpha   90.00
_cell.angle_beta   90.00
_cell.angle_gamma   90.00
#
_symmetry.space_group_name_H-M   'P 1'
#
loop_
_entity.id
_entity.type
_entity.pdbx_description
1 polymer ?
#
loop_
_entity_poly.entity_id
_entity_poly.type
_entity_poly.pdbx_seq_one_letter_code
_entity_poly.pdbx_strand_id
1 'polypeptide(L)' 'MTVPVEAQSLIGKHYRHGDHFDVGREKIREFARAVKDDHPAHFSEEEAAKLGYPELVAR' A
#
# COMPACT_ATOMS: atom_id res chain seq x y z
N MET A 1 11.80 21.63 -17.89
CA MET A 1 10.93 22.10 -16.78
C MET A 1 11.82 22.63 -15.68
N THR A 2 11.63 23.88 -15.26
CA THR A 2 12.38 24.51 -14.16
C THR A 2 11.62 24.36 -12.85
N VAL A 3 12.32 24.01 -11.77
CA VAL A 3 11.72 23.92 -10.43
C VAL A 3 11.42 25.33 -9.88
N PRO A 4 10.22 25.55 -9.31
CA PRO A 4 9.88 26.83 -8.66
C PRO A 4 10.90 27.20 -7.56
N VAL A 5 11.24 28.49 -7.43
CA VAL A 5 12.26 28.99 -6.48
C VAL A 5 11.98 28.57 -5.04
N GLU A 6 10.72 28.63 -4.62
CA GLU A 6 10.29 28.24 -3.28
C GLU A 6 10.55 26.75 -2.98
N ALA A 7 10.39 25.90 -3.98
CA ALA A 7 10.59 24.46 -3.88
C ALA A 7 12.08 24.05 -3.91
N GLN A 8 12.99 24.93 -4.33
CA GLN A 8 14.43 24.64 -4.34
C GLN A 8 14.96 24.35 -2.93
N SER A 9 14.39 25.00 -1.92
CA SER A 9 14.72 24.78 -0.49
C SER A 9 14.27 23.42 0.07
N LEU A 10 13.42 22.68 -0.66
CA LEU A 10 12.90 21.38 -0.26
C LEU A 10 13.73 20.21 -0.83
N ILE A 11 14.54 20.47 -1.86
CA ILE A 11 15.36 19.43 -2.51
C ILE A 11 16.38 18.88 -1.50
N GLY A 12 16.45 17.55 -1.40
CA GLY A 12 17.35 16.86 -0.47
C GLY A 12 16.87 16.79 0.98
N LYS A 13 15.69 17.33 1.32
CA LYS A 13 15.07 17.09 2.62
C LYS A 13 14.50 15.68 2.69
N HIS A 14 14.72 15.01 3.82
CA HIS A 14 14.15 13.71 4.12
C HIS A 14 13.14 13.85 5.27
N TYR A 15 11.92 13.40 5.04
CA TYR A 15 10.87 13.37 6.05
C TYR A 15 10.59 11.92 6.45
N ARG A 16 10.59 11.65 7.75
CA ARG A 16 10.13 10.38 8.32
C ARG A 16 8.80 10.64 9.01
N HIS A 17 7.79 9.86 8.64
CA HIS A 17 6.50 9.93 9.32
C HIS A 17 6.66 9.49 10.78
N GLY A 18 5.97 10.19 11.68
CA GLY A 18 6.12 10.01 13.13
C GLY A 18 5.47 8.72 13.66
N ASP A 19 4.65 8.06 12.84
CA ASP A 19 3.90 6.88 13.22
C ASP A 19 4.04 5.74 12.19
N HIS A 20 3.55 4.57 12.57
CA HIS A 20 3.39 3.39 11.72
C HIS A 20 2.00 3.39 11.05
N PHE A 21 1.87 2.60 9.99
CA PHE A 21 0.60 2.37 9.31
C PHE A 21 0.25 0.89 9.40
N ASP A 22 -0.91 0.59 9.99
CA ASP A 22 -1.42 -0.78 10.09
C ASP A 22 -2.10 -1.20 8.80
N VAL A 23 -1.58 -2.27 8.19
CA VAL A 23 -2.17 -2.85 6.99
C VAL A 23 -3.32 -3.77 7.40
N GLY A 24 -4.52 -3.20 7.44
CA GLY A 24 -5.74 -3.92 7.86
C GLY A 24 -6.36 -4.77 6.73
N ARG A 25 -6.84 -5.96 7.09
CA ARG A 25 -7.47 -6.94 6.18
C ARG A 25 -8.62 -6.36 5.35
N GLU A 26 -9.50 -5.58 5.97
CA GLU A 26 -10.62 -4.95 5.25
C GLU A 26 -10.14 -3.86 4.29
N LYS A 27 -9.05 -3.16 4.62
CA LYS A 27 -8.50 -2.13 3.74
C LYS A 27 -7.86 -2.74 2.50
N ILE A 28 -7.23 -3.91 2.63
CA ILE A 28 -6.73 -4.70 1.49
C ILE A 28 -7.88 -5.01 0.52
N ARG A 29 -9.00 -5.53 1.03
CA ARG A 29 -10.18 -5.87 0.22
C ARG A 29 -10.81 -4.64 -0.44
N GLU A 30 -10.92 -3.54 0.30
CA GLU A 30 -11.43 -2.27 -0.22
C GLU A 30 -10.56 -1.76 -1.37
N PHE A 31 -9.23 -1.76 -1.18
CA PHE A 31 -8.28 -1.27 -2.17
C PHE A 31 -8.29 -2.15 -3.43
N ALA A 32 -8.25 -3.48 -3.28
CA ALA A 32 -8.31 -4.41 -4.41
C ALA A 32 -9.58 -4.19 -5.26
N ARG A 33 -10.76 -4.02 -4.63
CA ARG A 33 -12.00 -3.68 -5.35
C ARG A 33 -11.92 -2.33 -6.07
N ALA A 34 -11.32 -1.32 -5.43
CA ALA A 34 -11.22 0.02 -6.00
C ALA A 34 -10.38 0.04 -7.28
N VAL A 35 -9.33 -0.78 -7.34
CA VAL A 35 -8.44 -0.92 -8.52
C VAL A 35 -8.86 -2.04 -9.48
N LYS A 36 -9.95 -2.77 -9.16
CA LYS A 36 -10.45 -3.93 -9.92
C LYS A 36 -9.44 -5.07 -10.03
N ASP A 37 -8.71 -5.32 -8.95
CA ASP A 37 -7.90 -6.53 -8.80
C ASP A 37 -8.74 -7.63 -8.14
N ASP A 38 -9.09 -8.64 -8.93
CA ASP A 38 -9.93 -9.77 -8.51
C ASP A 38 -9.10 -10.98 -8.05
N HIS A 39 -7.79 -10.83 -7.82
CA HIS A 39 -6.95 -11.95 -7.38
C HIS A 39 -7.41 -12.47 -6.00
N PRO A 40 -7.66 -13.78 -5.84
CA PRO A 40 -8.35 -14.33 -4.68
C PRO A 40 -7.58 -14.16 -3.36
N ALA A 41 -6.25 -14.03 -3.40
CA ALA A 41 -5.43 -13.79 -2.21
C ALA A 41 -5.67 -12.42 -1.52
N HIS A 42 -6.36 -11.48 -2.19
CA HIS A 42 -6.80 -10.22 -1.58
C HIS A 42 -8.07 -10.38 -0.74
N PHE A 43 -8.82 -11.48 -0.94
CA PHE A 43 -10.16 -11.66 -0.37
C PHE A 43 -10.26 -12.87 0.55
N SER A 44 -9.55 -13.96 0.23
CA SER A 44 -9.59 -15.24 0.95
C SER A 44 -8.24 -15.56 1.60
N GLU A 45 -8.26 -15.77 2.91
CA GLU A 45 -7.09 -16.22 3.67
C GLU A 45 -6.67 -17.63 3.27
N GLU A 46 -7.62 -18.50 2.88
CA GLU A 46 -7.30 -19.85 2.39
C GLU A 46 -6.51 -19.79 1.08
N GLU A 47 -6.92 -18.91 0.17
CA GLU A 47 -6.24 -18.72 -1.12
C GLU A 47 -4.88 -18.05 -0.95
N ALA A 48 -4.75 -17.14 0.02
CA ALA A 48 -3.45 -16.59 0.42
C ALA A 48 -2.53 -17.66 1.02
N ALA A 49 -3.07 -18.54 1.88
CA ALA A 49 -2.33 -19.64 2.49
C ALA A 49 -1.86 -20.68 1.46
N LYS A 50 -2.66 -20.98 0.43
CA LYS A 50 -2.25 -21.83 -0.71
C LYS A 50 -1.02 -21.29 -1.45
N LEU A 51 -0.82 -19.97 -1.41
CA LEU A 51 0.34 -19.29 -1.98
C LEU A 51 1.49 -19.09 -0.98
N GLY A 52 1.36 -19.62 0.25
CA GLY A 52 2.37 -19.56 1.29
C GLY A 52 2.35 -18.28 2.13
N TYR A 53 1.32 -17.45 2.00
CA TYR A 53 1.18 -16.23 2.80
C TYR A 53 0.40 -16.51 4.10
N PRO A 54 0.80 -15.90 5.23
CA PRO A 54 0.12 -16.13 6.51
C PRO A 54 -1.22 -15.40 6.64
N GLU A 55 -1.43 -14.32 5.87
CA GLU A 55 -2.64 -13.49 5.86
C GLU A 55 -2.94 -12.98 4.45
N LEU A 56 -4.02 -12.19 4.29
CA LEU A 56 -4.34 -11.51 3.04
C LEU A 56 -3.16 -10.67 2.53
N VAL A 57 -2.95 -10.70 1.22
CA VAL A 57 -1.81 -10.01 0.60
C VAL A 57 -2.26 -8.62 0.15
N ALA A 58 -1.51 -7.58 0.49
CA ALA A 58 -1.63 -6.28 -0.17
C ALA A 58 -0.69 -6.27 -1.38
N ARG A 59 -1.22 -5.95 -2.58
CA ARG A 59 -0.44 -5.87 -3.82
C ARG A 59 -0.74 -4.58 -4.56
#